data_AF-A0A428UQB9-F1
#
_entry.id   AF-A0A428UQB9-F1
#
_cell.length_a   1.000
_cell.length_b   1.000
_cell.length_c   1.000
_cell.angle_alpha   90.00
_cell.angle_beta   90.00
_cell.angle_gamma   90.00
#
_symmetry.space_group_name_H-M   'P 1'
#
loop_
_entity.id
_entity.type
_entity.pdbx_description
1 polymer ?
#
loop_
_entity_poly.entity_id
_entity_poly.type
_entity_poly.pdbx_seq_one_letter_code
_entity_poly.pdbx_strand_id
1 'polypeptide(L)'
;MVKNILILRFGNSFLGATWNRHHIDNVQISFKEPFGTEGRGGYFDEFGIIRDVMQNHLLQVLTLLAMERPISFNAEDIRDEKVRVLRAIPAIEPKNVIIGQYGKSLDGSKPAYREDDTVPKDSRCPTFCAMVAYIKNERWDGVPFIIKAGKALNEQKTEIRIQFKDVTSGIFKDIPRNELVMRIQPNESVYIKMNSKLPGLSMQTVVTELDLTYRRRFSDLKIPEAYESLVLDCLKGDQSNFVRDDELDASWRIFTPLLHYLDENKEIIPMEYPYGSRGPAVLDDFTASYGYKFSDAAGYQWPTTTATPNKF
;
A
#
# COMPACT_ATOMS: atom_id res chain seq x y z
N MET A 1 -3.44 12.98 4.12
CA MET A 1 -3.55 11.70 4.86
C MET A 1 -2.24 11.12 5.40
N VAL A 2 -1.12 11.19 4.68
CA VAL A 2 0.17 10.63 5.16
C VAL A 2 0.59 11.19 6.54
N LYS A 3 0.52 12.51 6.74
CA LYS A 3 0.77 13.14 8.05
C LYS A 3 -0.15 12.64 9.18
N ASN A 4 -1.36 12.18 8.84
CA ASN A 4 -2.33 11.68 9.83
C ASN A 4 -1.94 10.31 10.40
N ILE A 5 -1.01 9.57 9.77
CA ILE A 5 -0.57 8.24 10.24
C ILE A 5 0.00 8.35 11.67
N LEU A 6 0.85 9.35 11.93
CA LEU A 6 1.44 9.54 13.26
C LEU A 6 0.39 9.88 14.32
N ILE A 7 -0.58 10.74 13.96
CA ILE A 7 -1.68 11.14 14.86
C ILE A 7 -2.58 9.94 15.17
N LEU A 8 -2.93 9.15 14.15
CA LEU A 8 -3.71 7.92 14.34
C LEU A 8 -2.99 6.95 15.28
N ARG A 9 -1.71 6.68 15.04
CA ARG A 9 -0.94 5.69 15.81
C ARG A 9 -0.68 6.13 17.25
N PHE A 10 -0.24 7.37 17.44
CA PHE A 10 0.28 7.81 18.74
C PHE A 10 -0.72 8.63 19.55
N GLY A 11 -1.76 9.17 18.93
CA GLY A 11 -2.85 9.89 19.60
C GLY A 11 -4.01 9.00 20.07
N ASN A 12 -4.05 7.73 19.69
CA ASN A 12 -5.17 6.82 20.03
C ASN A 12 -4.67 5.58 20.77
N SER A 13 -5.04 5.44 22.05
CA SER A 13 -4.60 4.33 22.92
C SER A 13 -4.98 2.95 22.35
N PHE A 14 -6.21 2.80 21.83
CA PHE A 14 -6.68 1.52 21.30
C PHE A 14 -5.95 1.08 20.02
N LEU A 15 -5.57 2.03 19.15
CA LEU A 15 -4.71 1.73 17.99
C LEU A 15 -3.30 1.40 18.46
N GLY A 16 -2.74 2.17 19.39
CA GLY A 16 -1.41 1.92 19.96
C GLY A 16 -1.27 0.51 20.56
N ALA A 17 -2.30 0.03 21.26
CA ALA A 17 -2.30 -1.31 21.88
C ALA A 17 -2.29 -2.45 20.85
N THR A 18 -2.92 -2.27 19.69
CA THR A 18 -3.06 -3.29 18.65
C THR A 18 -2.03 -3.17 17.52
N TRP A 19 -1.12 -2.18 17.58
CA TRP A 19 -0.14 -1.91 16.52
C TRP A 19 1.14 -2.77 16.58
N ASN A 20 1.00 -4.09 16.57
CA ASN A 20 2.12 -5.03 16.69
C ASN A 20 1.81 -6.42 16.12
N ARG A 21 2.84 -7.26 16.00
CA ARG A 21 2.79 -8.66 15.53
C ARG A 21 1.83 -9.59 16.28
N HIS A 22 1.36 -9.23 17.47
CA HIS A 22 0.38 -10.06 18.19
C HIS A 22 -1.04 -9.89 17.64
N HIS A 23 -1.34 -8.74 17.04
CA HIS A 23 -2.68 -8.39 16.57
C HIS A 23 -2.76 -8.22 15.05
N ILE A 24 -1.67 -7.75 14.42
CA ILE A 24 -1.58 -7.56 12.97
C ILE A 24 -1.08 -8.85 12.32
N ASP A 25 -1.76 -9.27 11.25
CA ASP A 25 -1.35 -10.40 10.43
C ASP A 25 -0.46 -9.95 9.28
N ASN A 26 -0.92 -8.96 8.50
CA ASN A 26 -0.18 -8.38 7.39
C ASN A 26 -0.52 -6.89 7.20
N VAL A 27 0.41 -6.17 6.58
CA VAL A 27 0.23 -4.76 6.18
C VAL A 27 0.36 -4.67 4.67
N GLN A 28 -0.53 -3.94 4.03
CA GLN A 28 -0.53 -3.68 2.61
C GLN A 28 -0.43 -2.19 2.32
N ILE A 29 0.44 -1.83 1.39
CA ILE A 29 0.57 -0.46 0.87
C ILE A 29 0.41 -0.55 -0.63
N SER A 30 -0.62 0.09 -1.17
CA SER A 30 -0.96 0.03 -2.60
C SER A 30 -0.89 1.40 -3.24
N PHE A 31 -0.25 1.49 -4.39
CA PHE A 31 -0.27 2.64 -5.29
C PHE A 31 -0.72 2.17 -6.68
N LYS A 32 -1.77 2.79 -7.20
CA LYS A 32 -2.39 2.42 -8.47
C LYS A 32 -2.69 3.67 -9.27
N GLU A 33 -2.30 3.63 -10.54
CA GLU A 33 -2.64 4.65 -11.53
C GLU A 33 -3.42 4.00 -12.68
N PRO A 34 -4.54 4.61 -13.13
CA PRO A 34 -5.34 4.08 -14.23
C PRO A 34 -4.83 4.49 -15.61
N PHE A 35 -3.77 5.30 -15.64
CA PHE A 35 -3.09 5.76 -16.85
C PHE A 35 -1.75 5.05 -17.02
N GLY A 36 -1.28 4.97 -18.27
CA GLY A 36 0.00 4.36 -18.63
C GLY A 36 1.16 5.34 -18.41
N THR A 37 2.14 5.31 -19.31
CA THR A 37 3.25 6.28 -19.33
C THR A 37 2.96 7.55 -20.13
N GLU A 38 1.81 7.62 -20.81
CA GLU A 38 1.31 8.83 -21.50
C GLU A 38 2.37 9.53 -22.38
N GLY A 39 3.10 8.75 -23.20
CA GLY A 39 4.14 9.25 -24.11
C GLY A 39 5.48 9.58 -23.45
N ARG A 40 5.63 9.31 -22.15
CA ARG A 40 6.89 9.41 -21.40
C ARG A 40 7.52 8.04 -21.14
N GLY A 41 7.18 7.05 -21.97
CA GLY A 41 7.62 5.67 -21.82
C GLY A 41 9.14 5.52 -21.79
N GLY A 42 9.86 6.22 -22.67
CA GLY A 42 11.32 6.17 -22.75
C GLY A 42 12.01 6.68 -21.48
N TYR A 43 11.52 7.76 -20.88
CA TYR A 43 12.04 8.23 -19.58
C TYR A 43 11.73 7.23 -18.46
N PHE A 44 10.52 6.66 -18.44
CA PHE A 44 10.14 5.67 -17.44
C PHE A 44 10.96 4.36 -17.58
N ASP A 45 11.39 4.01 -18.80
CA ASP A 45 12.13 2.78 -19.11
C ASP A 45 13.48 2.70 -18.39
N GLU A 46 14.13 3.85 -18.15
CA GLU A 46 15.41 3.93 -17.45
C GLU A 46 15.31 3.59 -15.96
N PHE A 47 14.12 3.74 -15.36
CA PHE A 47 13.95 3.66 -13.90
C PHE A 47 13.02 2.53 -13.47
N GLY A 48 11.86 2.40 -14.13
CA GLY A 48 10.78 1.47 -13.78
C GLY A 48 10.06 1.77 -12.48
N ILE A 49 8.98 1.04 -12.22
CA ILE A 49 8.03 1.34 -11.13
C ILE A 49 8.67 1.26 -9.73
N ILE A 50 9.70 0.43 -9.57
CA ILE A 50 10.39 0.23 -8.29
C ILE A 50 11.11 1.53 -7.88
N ARG A 51 11.86 2.14 -8.81
CA ARG A 51 12.59 3.39 -8.58
C ARG A 51 11.64 4.60 -8.60
N ASP A 52 10.63 4.58 -9.45
CA ASP A 52 9.66 5.69 -9.62
C ASP A 52 8.82 5.91 -8.34
N VAL A 53 8.30 4.83 -7.72
CA VAL A 53 7.29 4.95 -6.66
C VAL A 53 7.57 4.12 -5.40
N MET A 54 8.17 2.94 -5.53
CA MET A 54 8.29 2.02 -4.38
C MET A 54 9.42 2.41 -3.43
N GLN A 55 10.61 2.69 -3.98
CA GLN A 55 11.82 3.03 -3.22
C GLN A 55 11.67 4.35 -2.45
N ASN A 56 10.88 5.28 -2.97
CA ASN A 56 10.60 6.59 -2.39
C ASN A 56 9.25 6.60 -1.64
N HIS A 57 8.14 6.90 -2.32
CA HIS A 57 6.83 7.19 -1.74
C HIS A 57 6.29 6.08 -0.86
N LEU A 58 6.27 4.83 -1.34
CA LEU A 58 5.70 3.73 -0.55
C LEU A 58 6.58 3.34 0.62
N LEU A 59 7.90 3.44 0.48
CA LEU A 59 8.83 3.21 1.58
C LEU A 59 8.70 4.31 2.65
N GLN A 60 8.52 5.57 2.26
CA GLN A 60 8.22 6.66 3.20
C GLN A 60 6.96 6.37 4.01
N VAL A 61 5.88 5.94 3.35
CA VAL A 61 4.64 5.52 4.02
C VAL A 61 4.90 4.33 4.95
N LEU A 62 5.67 3.33 4.52
CA LEU A 62 6.04 2.19 5.36
C LEU A 62 6.75 2.63 6.64
N THR A 63 7.74 3.51 6.55
CA THR A 63 8.49 3.95 7.74
C THR A 63 7.57 4.62 8.76
N LEU A 64 6.65 5.48 8.32
CA LEU A 64 5.66 6.12 9.21
C LEU A 64 4.69 5.11 9.85
N LEU A 65 4.34 4.04 9.14
CA LEU A 65 3.51 2.96 9.67
C LEU A 65 4.24 2.08 10.67
N ALA A 66 5.53 1.85 10.47
CA ALA A 66 6.29 0.86 11.20
C ALA A 66 7.17 1.42 12.33
N MET A 67 7.50 2.71 12.31
CA MET A 67 8.39 3.35 13.27
C MET A 67 7.91 3.23 14.71
N GLU A 68 8.82 3.21 15.69
CA GLU A 68 8.43 3.31 17.09
C GLU A 68 7.89 4.70 17.41
N ARG A 69 7.32 4.86 18.61
CA ARG A 69 6.90 6.18 19.08
C ARG A 69 8.16 7.05 19.24
N PRO A 70 8.27 8.17 18.51
CA PRO A 70 9.41 9.06 18.66
C PRO A 70 9.38 9.74 20.04
N ILE A 71 10.54 10.23 20.49
CA ILE A 71 10.69 10.93 21.77
C ILE A 71 9.82 12.20 21.79
N SER A 72 9.73 12.89 20.66
CA SER A 72 8.86 14.04 20.45
C SER A 72 8.43 14.16 18.98
N PHE A 73 7.68 15.21 18.64
CA PHE A 73 7.36 15.55 17.26
C PHE A 73 8.41 16.44 16.58
N ASN A 74 9.59 16.62 17.19
CA ASN A 74 10.72 17.27 16.53
C ASN A 74 11.16 16.47 15.29
N ALA A 75 11.61 17.19 14.26
CA ALA A 75 11.97 16.59 12.98
C ALA A 75 13.00 15.46 13.11
N GLU A 76 14.05 15.66 13.90
CA GLU A 76 15.10 14.66 14.09
C GLU A 76 14.61 13.41 14.83
N ASP A 77 13.81 13.56 15.88
CA ASP A 77 13.25 12.42 16.62
C ASP A 77 12.36 11.55 15.72
N ILE A 78 11.62 12.16 14.80
CA ILE A 78 10.82 11.42 13.81
C ILE A 78 11.71 10.70 12.80
N ARG A 79 12.72 11.40 12.25
CA ARG A 79 13.62 10.85 11.23
C ARG A 79 14.47 9.71 11.78
N ASP A 80 14.92 9.81 13.03
CA ASP A 80 15.67 8.74 13.71
C ASP A 80 14.88 7.44 13.79
N GLU A 81 13.59 7.51 14.12
CA GLU A 81 12.73 6.32 14.17
C GLU A 81 12.42 5.75 12.77
N LYS A 82 12.30 6.61 11.75
CA LYS A 82 12.17 6.16 10.35
C LYS A 82 13.42 5.41 9.89
N VAL A 83 14.61 5.98 10.14
CA VAL A 83 15.89 5.35 9.79
C VAL A 83 16.09 4.05 10.56
N ARG A 84 15.69 3.98 11.84
CA ARG A 84 15.74 2.76 12.64
C ARG A 84 14.94 1.62 12.00
N VAL A 85 13.74 1.91 11.48
CA VAL A 85 12.96 0.93 10.71
C VAL A 85 13.69 0.50 9.45
N LEU A 86 14.18 1.45 8.66
CA LEU A 86 14.87 1.13 7.41
C LEU A 86 16.06 0.22 7.66
N ARG A 87 16.87 0.46 8.70
CA ARG A 87 18.00 -0.39 9.09
C ARG A 87 17.58 -1.81 9.49
N ALA A 88 16.37 -1.98 10.00
CA ALA A 88 15.81 -3.29 10.34
C ALA A 88 15.20 -4.04 9.14
N ILE A 89 15.15 -3.45 7.94
CA ILE A 89 14.67 -4.11 6.73
C ILE A 89 15.88 -4.71 5.97
N PRO A 90 15.94 -6.05 5.80
CA PRO A 90 16.90 -6.69 4.91
C PRO A 90 16.65 -6.31 3.45
N ALA A 91 17.63 -6.58 2.59
CA ALA A 91 17.42 -6.46 1.14
C ALA A 91 16.25 -7.33 0.68
N ILE A 92 15.48 -6.83 -0.30
CA ILE A 92 14.33 -7.56 -0.84
C ILE A 92 14.83 -8.78 -1.63
N GLU A 93 14.36 -9.96 -1.24
CA GLU A 93 14.71 -11.22 -1.91
C GLU A 93 13.86 -11.41 -3.18
N PRO A 94 14.44 -11.80 -4.33
CA PRO A 94 13.70 -11.97 -5.58
C PRO A 94 12.49 -12.91 -5.51
N LYS A 95 12.54 -13.97 -4.67
CA LYS A 95 11.40 -14.89 -4.46
C LYS A 95 10.18 -14.22 -3.84
N ASN A 96 10.35 -13.07 -3.19
CA ASN A 96 9.28 -12.29 -2.55
C ASN A 96 8.80 -11.16 -3.47
N VAL A 97 8.98 -11.28 -4.78
CA VAL A 97 8.68 -10.24 -5.76
C VAL A 97 7.97 -10.85 -6.96
N ILE A 98 6.92 -10.17 -7.40
CA ILE A 98 6.36 -10.34 -8.74
C ILE A 98 6.43 -9.01 -9.48
N ILE A 99 6.81 -9.07 -10.76
CA ILE A 99 6.85 -7.91 -11.64
C ILE A 99 5.95 -8.12 -12.85
N GLY A 100 5.40 -7.03 -13.37
CA GLY A 100 4.56 -7.06 -14.55
C GLY A 100 4.79 -5.87 -15.47
N GLN A 101 4.36 -6.02 -16.71
CA GLN A 101 4.36 -4.97 -17.73
C GLN A 101 2.97 -4.94 -18.39
N TYR A 102 2.36 -3.76 -18.54
CA TYR A 102 1.01 -3.70 -19.09
C TYR A 102 0.99 -3.99 -20.59
N GLY A 103 0.09 -4.89 -20.98
CA GLY A 103 -0.29 -5.17 -22.36
C GLY A 103 -1.44 -4.27 -22.82
N LYS A 104 -2.05 -4.62 -23.95
CA LYS A 104 -3.24 -3.91 -24.46
C LYS A 104 -4.41 -4.02 -23.49
N SER A 105 -5.33 -3.07 -23.54
CA SER A 105 -6.63 -3.25 -22.91
C SER A 105 -7.42 -4.36 -23.62
N LEU A 106 -8.35 -4.99 -22.90
CA LEU A 106 -9.15 -6.10 -23.43
C LEU A 106 -10.04 -5.68 -24.62
N ASP A 107 -10.45 -4.41 -24.67
CA ASP A 107 -11.21 -3.83 -25.77
C ASP A 107 -10.32 -3.30 -26.92
N GLY A 108 -9.00 -3.38 -26.78
CA GLY A 108 -8.02 -2.88 -27.74
C GLY A 108 -7.91 -1.35 -27.84
N SER A 109 -8.60 -0.59 -27.00
CA SER A 109 -8.62 0.88 -27.03
C SER A 109 -7.35 1.54 -26.49
N LYS A 110 -6.60 0.82 -25.64
CA LYS A 110 -5.35 1.29 -25.03
C LYS A 110 -4.16 0.43 -25.48
N PRO A 111 -3.03 1.04 -25.86
CA PRO A 111 -1.87 0.34 -26.35
C PRO A 111 -1.11 -0.37 -25.22
N ALA A 112 -0.29 -1.36 -25.60
CA ALA A 112 0.68 -1.97 -24.68
C ALA A 112 1.86 -1.03 -24.40
N TYR A 113 2.62 -1.27 -23.32
CA TYR A 113 3.78 -0.43 -22.96
C TYR A 113 4.81 -0.32 -24.10
N ARG A 114 5.13 -1.44 -24.76
CA ARG A 114 6.10 -1.52 -25.88
C ARG A 114 5.58 -0.92 -27.19
N GLU A 115 4.31 -0.54 -27.26
CA GLU A 115 3.73 0.16 -28.41
C GLU A 115 3.93 1.68 -28.32
N ASP A 116 4.39 2.20 -27.17
CA ASP A 116 4.94 3.56 -27.09
C ASP A 116 6.22 3.63 -27.94
N ASP A 117 6.27 4.57 -28.89
CA ASP A 117 7.41 4.73 -29.81
C ASP A 117 8.70 5.17 -29.11
N THR A 118 8.59 5.68 -27.89
CA THR A 118 9.74 6.07 -27.06
C THR A 118 10.34 4.89 -26.28
N VAL A 119 9.69 3.71 -26.30
CA VAL A 119 10.09 2.52 -25.54
C VAL A 119 10.76 1.50 -26.46
N PRO A 120 11.92 0.93 -26.05
CA PRO A 120 12.54 -0.18 -26.78
C PRO A 120 11.59 -1.37 -26.94
N LYS A 121 11.53 -1.98 -28.13
CA LYS A 121 10.59 -3.09 -28.42
C LYS A 121 10.87 -4.35 -27.60
N ASP A 122 12.09 -4.51 -27.11
CA ASP A 122 12.53 -5.58 -26.23
C ASP A 122 12.54 -5.16 -24.74
N SER A 123 11.98 -4.00 -24.39
CA SER A 123 11.98 -3.49 -23.01
C SER A 123 11.37 -4.49 -22.03
N ARG A 124 12.08 -4.69 -20.92
CA ARG A 124 11.67 -5.50 -19.78
C ARG A 124 11.38 -4.63 -18.56
N CYS A 125 11.16 -3.33 -18.76
CA CYS A 125 10.89 -2.41 -17.66
C CYS A 125 9.58 -2.77 -16.95
N PRO A 126 9.59 -3.00 -15.63
CA PRO A 126 8.38 -3.31 -14.88
C PRO A 126 7.51 -2.06 -14.71
N THR A 127 6.27 -2.12 -15.21
CA THR A 127 5.23 -1.10 -14.97
C THR A 127 4.35 -1.46 -13.78
N PHE A 128 4.49 -2.67 -13.25
CA PHE A 128 3.88 -3.17 -12.03
C PHE A 128 4.90 -3.94 -11.20
N CYS A 129 4.83 -3.81 -9.89
CA CYS A 129 5.56 -4.64 -8.95
C CYS A 129 4.74 -4.86 -7.69
N ALA A 130 4.70 -6.10 -7.22
CA ALA A 130 4.30 -6.42 -5.85
C ALA A 130 5.45 -7.14 -5.16
N MET A 131 5.82 -6.67 -3.98
CA MET A 131 6.90 -7.25 -3.20
C MET A 131 6.52 -7.39 -1.72
N VAL A 132 7.22 -8.26 -1.01
CA VAL A 132 7.06 -8.40 0.44
C VAL A 132 8.36 -8.03 1.15
N ALA A 133 8.26 -7.05 2.05
CA ALA A 133 9.32 -6.70 2.98
C ALA A 133 9.02 -7.25 4.38
N TYR A 134 10.08 -7.53 5.14
CA TYR A 134 10.00 -7.89 6.55
C TYR A 134 10.86 -6.94 7.36
N ILE A 135 10.36 -6.52 8.52
CA ILE A 135 11.07 -5.63 9.44
C ILE A 135 11.55 -6.49 10.61
N LYS A 136 12.87 -6.66 10.73
CA LYS A 136 13.51 -7.51 11.75
C LYS A 136 13.66 -6.75 13.06
N ASN A 137 12.55 -6.60 13.78
CA ASN A 137 12.51 -6.07 15.13
C ASN A 137 11.39 -6.73 15.96
N GLU A 138 11.34 -6.44 17.26
CA GLU A 138 10.36 -7.05 18.17
C GLU A 138 8.91 -6.82 17.74
N ARG A 139 8.57 -5.59 17.31
CA ARG A 139 7.20 -5.19 16.95
C ARG A 139 6.66 -5.92 15.72
N TRP A 140 7.51 -6.15 14.71
CA TRP A 140 7.10 -6.58 13.37
C TRP A 140 7.64 -7.93 12.94
N ASP A 141 8.40 -8.63 13.79
CA ASP A 141 8.93 -9.94 13.45
C ASP A 141 7.82 -10.92 13.02
N GLY A 142 8.01 -11.49 11.83
CA GLY A 142 7.06 -12.37 11.15
C GLY A 142 5.92 -11.70 10.39
N VAL A 143 5.71 -10.39 10.51
CA VAL A 143 4.62 -9.66 9.81
C VAL A 143 5.07 -9.25 8.41
N PRO A 144 4.44 -9.75 7.32
CA PRO A 144 4.74 -9.31 5.97
C PRO A 144 4.16 -7.92 5.67
N PHE A 145 5.01 -7.07 5.09
CA PHE A 145 4.63 -5.79 4.50
C PHE A 145 4.57 -5.96 2.97
N ILE A 146 3.36 -6.12 2.46
CA ILE A 146 3.06 -6.32 1.04
C ILE A 146 2.92 -4.95 0.38
N ILE A 147 3.84 -4.61 -0.51
CA ILE A 147 3.91 -3.30 -1.16
C ILE A 147 3.63 -3.50 -2.64
N LYS A 148 2.66 -2.76 -3.17
CA LYS A 148 2.17 -2.90 -4.55
C LYS A 148 2.18 -1.54 -5.23
N ALA A 149 2.78 -1.46 -6.40
CA ALA A 149 2.74 -0.27 -7.24
C ALA A 149 2.50 -0.67 -8.69
N GLY A 150 1.68 0.08 -9.42
CA GLY A 150 1.59 -0.09 -10.86
C GLY A 150 0.81 0.98 -11.60
N LYS A 151 1.13 1.06 -12.90
CA LYS A 151 0.46 1.90 -13.91
C LYS A 151 -0.51 1.08 -14.75
N ALA A 152 -1.40 1.76 -15.47
CA ALA A 152 -2.42 1.15 -16.32
C ALA A 152 -3.31 0.13 -15.56
N LEU A 153 -3.67 0.43 -14.32
CA LEU A 153 -4.53 -0.41 -13.48
C LEU A 153 -6.00 0.02 -13.56
N ASN A 154 -6.87 -0.72 -12.88
CA ASN A 154 -8.33 -0.51 -12.96
C ASN A 154 -8.84 0.79 -12.28
N GLU A 155 -8.03 1.46 -11.46
CA GLU A 155 -8.45 2.67 -10.72
C GLU A 155 -7.24 3.47 -10.23
N GLN A 156 -7.45 4.76 -9.94
CA GLN A 156 -6.50 5.56 -9.16
C GLN A 156 -6.70 5.28 -7.68
N LYS A 157 -5.65 4.82 -6.98
CA LYS A 157 -5.73 4.55 -5.54
C LYS A 157 -4.37 4.51 -4.88
N THR A 158 -4.19 5.29 -3.81
CA THR A 158 -3.12 5.13 -2.84
C THR A 158 -3.75 4.80 -1.49
N GLU A 159 -3.47 3.61 -0.97
CA GLU A 159 -4.18 3.07 0.20
C GLU A 159 -3.25 2.21 1.05
N ILE A 160 -3.43 2.33 2.36
CA ILE A 160 -2.83 1.44 3.35
C ILE A 160 -3.94 0.57 3.92
N ARG A 161 -3.69 -0.73 4.02
CA ARG A 161 -4.59 -1.69 4.64
C ARG A 161 -3.82 -2.52 5.65
N ILE A 162 -4.26 -2.49 6.90
CA ILE A 162 -3.73 -3.31 7.98
C ILE A 162 -4.78 -4.38 8.25
N GLN A 163 -4.44 -5.64 7.98
CA GLN A 163 -5.32 -6.77 8.26
C GLN A 163 -4.93 -7.39 9.60
N PHE A 164 -5.89 -7.45 10.52
CA PHE A 164 -5.72 -8.04 11.84
C PHE A 164 -5.81 -9.56 11.77
N LYS A 165 -5.30 -10.24 12.80
CA LYS A 165 -5.38 -11.70 12.93
C LYS A 165 -6.82 -12.18 13.07
N ASP A 166 -7.01 -13.48 12.81
CA ASP A 166 -8.29 -14.14 13.04
C ASP A 166 -8.67 -14.06 14.52
N VAL A 167 -9.96 -13.93 14.81
CA VAL A 167 -10.49 -14.09 16.17
C VAL A 167 -10.37 -15.56 16.59
N THR A 168 -10.23 -15.82 17.89
CA THR A 168 -10.13 -17.19 18.43
C THR A 168 -11.31 -18.05 17.98
N SER A 169 -11.00 -19.23 17.45
CA SER A 169 -12.00 -20.22 17.04
C SER A 169 -12.88 -20.66 18.22
N GLY A 170 -14.19 -20.70 18.03
CA GLY A 170 -15.14 -21.15 19.05
C GLY A 170 -16.57 -20.77 18.70
N ILE A 171 -16.99 -19.58 19.13
CA ILE A 171 -18.36 -19.08 18.93
C ILE A 171 -18.62 -18.70 17.46
N PHE A 172 -17.56 -18.26 16.78
CA PHE A 172 -17.62 -17.82 15.39
C PHE A 172 -16.83 -18.77 14.50
N LYS A 173 -17.49 -19.30 13.48
CA LYS A 173 -16.87 -20.11 12.43
C LYS A 173 -16.70 -19.23 11.19
N ASP A 174 -15.49 -19.15 10.66
CA ASP A 174 -15.17 -18.46 9.40
C ASP A 174 -15.52 -16.95 9.39
N ILE A 175 -15.31 -16.26 10.52
CA ILE A 175 -15.49 -14.80 10.56
C ILE A 175 -14.37 -14.06 9.82
N PRO A 176 -14.70 -13.08 8.95
CA PRO A 176 -13.70 -12.25 8.30
C PRO A 176 -12.83 -11.46 9.28
N ARG A 177 -11.55 -11.32 8.93
CA ARG A 177 -10.59 -10.51 9.67
C ARG A 177 -11.00 -9.04 9.68
N ASN A 178 -10.73 -8.35 10.79
CA ASN A 178 -10.87 -6.90 10.84
C ASN A 178 -9.77 -6.26 9.98
N GLU A 179 -10.07 -5.08 9.44
CA GLU A 179 -9.10 -4.32 8.64
C GLU A 179 -9.19 -2.84 8.97
N LEU A 180 -8.05 -2.21 9.26
CA LEU A 180 -7.95 -0.75 9.26
C LEU A 180 -7.47 -0.30 7.88
N VAL A 181 -8.26 0.56 7.24
CA VAL A 181 -7.96 1.10 5.92
C VAL A 181 -7.75 2.61 6.02
N MET A 182 -6.65 3.09 5.47
CA MET A 182 -6.36 4.51 5.31
C MET A 182 -6.18 4.79 3.82
N ARG A 183 -7.19 5.39 3.19
CA ARG A 183 -7.11 5.83 1.80
C ARG A 183 -6.46 7.20 1.75
N ILE A 184 -5.27 7.25 1.17
CA ILE A 184 -4.50 8.49 1.01
C ILE A 184 -5.09 9.33 -0.11
N GLN A 185 -5.43 8.71 -1.24
CA GLN A 185 -6.08 9.36 -2.38
C GLN A 185 -6.67 8.31 -3.33
N PRO A 186 -7.66 8.66 -4.17
CA PRO A 186 -8.53 9.82 -4.04
C PRO A 186 -9.55 9.61 -2.90
N ASN A 187 -10.29 10.66 -2.54
CA ASN A 187 -11.32 10.63 -1.49
C ASN A 187 -10.75 10.13 -0.15
N GLU A 188 -9.96 11.00 0.48
CA GLU A 188 -9.28 10.77 1.75
C GLU A 188 -10.24 10.19 2.79
N SER A 189 -9.93 8.99 3.27
CA SER A 189 -10.76 8.31 4.26
C SER A 189 -9.95 7.43 5.20
N VAL A 190 -10.50 7.22 6.39
CA VAL A 190 -10.05 6.21 7.36
C VAL A 190 -11.26 5.42 7.77
N TYR A 191 -11.19 4.10 7.65
CA TYR A 191 -12.28 3.25 8.09
C TYR A 191 -11.79 1.92 8.65
N ILE A 192 -12.54 1.39 9.61
CA ILE A 192 -12.27 0.08 10.21
C ILE A 192 -13.35 -0.87 9.77
N LYS A 193 -12.99 -1.89 8.99
CA LYS A 193 -13.87 -3.04 8.71
C LYS A 193 -13.95 -3.92 9.94
N MET A 194 -15.16 -4.18 10.38
CA MET A 194 -15.48 -4.97 11.56
C MET A 194 -16.69 -5.86 11.31
N ASN A 195 -16.85 -6.85 12.17
CA ASN A 195 -18.00 -7.75 12.13
C ASN A 195 -19.09 -7.20 13.06
N SER A 196 -20.32 -7.15 12.59
CA SER A 196 -21.49 -6.71 13.36
C SER A 196 -22.67 -7.65 13.14
N LYS A 197 -23.66 -7.59 14.01
CA LYS A 197 -24.93 -8.28 13.80
C LYS A 197 -25.65 -7.61 12.62
N LEU A 198 -26.15 -8.40 11.68
CA LEU A 198 -27.03 -7.92 10.62
C LEU A 198 -28.26 -7.24 11.27
N PRO A 199 -28.57 -5.97 10.95
CA PRO A 199 -29.76 -5.31 11.47
C PRO A 199 -31.03 -6.10 11.15
N GLY A 200 -31.85 -6.36 12.16
CA GLY A 200 -33.06 -7.18 12.05
C GLY A 200 -33.16 -8.23 13.14
N LEU A 201 -33.97 -9.26 12.88
CA LEU A 201 -34.29 -10.32 13.85
C LEU A 201 -33.29 -11.49 13.82
N SER A 202 -32.45 -11.62 12.78
CA SER A 202 -31.46 -12.70 12.70
C SER A 202 -30.24 -12.41 13.58
N MET A 203 -29.55 -13.46 14.02
CA MET A 203 -28.24 -13.36 14.70
C MET A 203 -27.08 -13.53 13.72
N GLN A 204 -27.35 -13.36 12.42
CA GLN A 204 -26.33 -13.49 11.39
C GLN A 204 -25.31 -12.35 11.51
N THR A 205 -24.04 -12.67 11.32
CA THR A 205 -22.96 -11.68 11.30
C THR A 205 -22.78 -11.14 9.88
N VAL A 206 -22.50 -9.84 9.76
CA VAL A 206 -22.17 -9.15 8.50
C VAL A 206 -20.93 -8.28 8.72
N VAL A 207 -20.13 -8.11 7.67
CA VAL A 207 -19.02 -7.16 7.67
C VAL A 207 -19.57 -5.76 7.43
N THR A 208 -19.20 -4.81 8.26
CA THR A 208 -19.51 -3.38 8.13
C THR A 208 -18.30 -2.54 8.57
N GLU A 209 -18.45 -1.24 8.65
CA GLU A 209 -17.37 -0.30 8.87
C GLU A 209 -17.74 0.86 9.78
N LEU A 210 -16.73 1.35 10.50
CA LEU A 210 -16.75 2.70 11.08
C LEU A 210 -15.96 3.62 10.15
N ASP A 211 -16.61 4.60 9.55
CA ASP A 211 -16.06 5.43 8.47
C ASP A 211 -15.83 6.89 8.85
N LEU A 212 -14.66 7.41 8.48
CA LEU A 212 -14.33 8.83 8.43
C LEU A 212 -13.91 9.18 7.00
N THR A 213 -14.86 9.64 6.19
CA THR A 213 -14.58 10.25 4.88
C THR A 213 -14.44 11.76 5.01
N TYR A 214 -13.25 12.30 4.68
CA TYR A 214 -12.90 13.71 4.94
C TYR A 214 -13.83 14.68 4.21
N ARG A 215 -14.05 14.45 2.91
CA ARG A 215 -14.92 15.30 2.08
C ARG A 215 -16.37 15.39 2.62
N ARG A 216 -16.85 14.35 3.30
CA ARG A 216 -18.18 14.33 3.92
C ARG A 216 -18.18 14.98 5.30
N ARG A 217 -17.13 14.75 6.11
CA ARG A 217 -17.08 15.18 7.52
C ARG A 217 -16.57 16.60 7.71
N PHE A 218 -15.73 17.07 6.79
CA PHE A 218 -15.04 18.36 6.79
C PHE A 218 -15.26 19.07 5.44
N SER A 219 -16.52 19.20 5.03
CA SER A 219 -16.92 19.72 3.70
C SER A 219 -16.35 21.10 3.38
N ASP A 220 -16.12 21.91 4.41
CA ASP A 220 -15.77 23.33 4.26
C ASP A 220 -14.26 23.57 4.34
N LEU A 221 -13.46 22.51 4.52
CA LEU A 221 -12.01 22.59 4.60
C LEU A 221 -11.36 22.25 3.26
N LYS A 222 -10.53 23.17 2.75
CA LYS A 222 -9.58 22.86 1.69
C LYS A 222 -8.43 22.05 2.28
N ILE A 223 -8.23 20.83 1.79
CA ILE A 223 -7.01 20.08 2.03
C ILE A 223 -5.92 20.69 1.14
N PRO A 224 -4.81 21.23 1.70
CA PRO A 224 -3.75 21.81 0.88
C PRO A 224 -3.06 20.73 0.05
N GLU A 225 -2.62 21.10 -1.15
CA GLU A 225 -1.83 20.22 -2.00
C GLU A 225 -0.48 19.88 -1.36
N ALA A 226 0.13 18.78 -1.80
CA ALA A 226 1.39 18.30 -1.23
C ALA A 226 2.50 19.37 -1.29
N TYR A 227 2.65 20.06 -2.42
CA TYR A 227 3.66 21.11 -2.59
C TYR A 227 3.35 22.38 -1.78
N GLU A 228 2.08 22.75 -1.59
CA GLU A 228 1.71 23.88 -0.70
C GLU A 228 2.23 23.63 0.72
N SER A 229 2.06 22.38 1.20
CA SER A 229 2.51 21.97 2.53
C SER A 229 4.04 21.91 2.65
N LEU A 230 4.72 21.29 1.67
CA LEU A 230 6.18 21.12 1.72
C LEU A 230 6.93 22.45 1.59
N VAL A 231 6.48 23.35 0.72
CA VAL A 231 7.08 24.69 0.60
C VAL A 231 6.94 25.47 1.91
N LEU A 232 5.77 25.37 2.57
CA LEU A 232 5.58 25.99 3.87
C LEU A 232 6.49 25.38 4.95
N ASP A 233 6.65 24.06 4.96
CA ASP A 233 7.54 23.37 5.90
C ASP A 233 9.01 23.84 5.70
N CYS A 234 9.47 23.99 4.45
CA CYS A 234 10.78 24.59 4.14
C CYS A 234 10.94 25.99 4.72
N LEU A 235 9.94 26.87 4.56
CA LEU A 235 9.98 28.24 5.07
C LEU A 235 10.00 28.30 6.60
N LYS A 236 9.42 27.29 7.26
CA LYS A 236 9.43 27.15 8.72
C LYS A 236 10.68 26.45 9.26
N GLY A 237 11.52 25.90 8.39
CA GLY A 237 12.65 25.06 8.80
C GLY A 237 12.23 23.70 9.38
N ASP A 238 11.00 23.24 9.11
CA ASP A 238 10.54 21.92 9.55
C ASP A 238 10.98 20.85 8.55
N GLN A 239 11.91 20.01 8.99
CA GLN A 239 12.50 18.95 8.16
C GLN A 239 11.81 17.59 8.33
N SER A 240 10.74 17.48 9.14
CA SER A 240 10.09 16.20 9.48
C SER A 240 9.56 15.42 8.28
N ASN A 241 9.19 16.13 7.21
CA ASN A 241 8.63 15.56 5.97
C ASN A 241 9.66 15.45 4.83
N PHE A 242 10.94 15.68 5.10
CA PHE A 242 12.02 15.63 4.12
C PHE A 242 12.96 14.45 4.40
N VAL A 243 13.43 13.83 3.32
CA VAL A 243 14.30 12.66 3.39
C VAL A 243 15.70 13.09 3.87
N ARG A 244 16.23 12.43 4.90
CA ARG A 244 17.62 12.61 5.38
C ARG A 244 18.61 11.82 4.53
N ASP A 245 19.87 12.20 4.56
CA ASP A 245 20.94 11.51 3.81
C ASP A 245 21.07 10.04 4.24
N ASP A 246 21.10 9.75 5.54
CA ASP A 246 21.13 8.38 6.07
C ASP A 246 19.83 7.60 5.81
N GLU A 247 18.70 8.29 5.72
CA GLU A 247 17.42 7.72 5.31
C GLU A 247 17.45 7.29 3.85
N LEU A 248 18.04 8.12 2.98
CA LEU A 248 18.21 7.83 1.57
C LEU A 248 19.18 6.65 1.35
N ASP A 249 20.32 6.62 2.04
CA ASP A 249 21.26 5.51 1.97
C ASP A 249 20.61 4.18 2.42
N ALA A 250 19.93 4.19 3.57
CA ALA A 250 19.27 3.01 4.09
C ALA A 250 18.14 2.53 3.17
N SER A 251 17.45 3.43 2.47
CA SER A 251 16.43 3.07 1.49
C SER A 251 17.04 2.35 0.28
N TRP A 252 18.14 2.85 -0.28
CA TRP A 252 18.79 2.23 -1.44
C TRP A 252 19.38 0.86 -1.10
N ARG A 253 19.94 0.68 0.09
CA ARG A 253 20.42 -0.63 0.58
C ARG A 253 19.36 -1.74 0.47
N ILE A 254 18.08 -1.41 0.66
CA ILE A 254 16.97 -2.38 0.63
C ILE A 254 16.68 -2.85 -0.80
N PHE A 255 16.74 -1.94 -1.78
CA PHE A 255 16.26 -2.18 -3.15
C PHE A 255 17.37 -2.48 -4.16
N THR A 256 18.56 -1.91 -3.98
CA THR A 256 19.66 -2.03 -4.95
C THR A 256 19.98 -3.48 -5.33
N PRO A 257 20.05 -4.46 -4.41
CA PRO A 257 20.30 -5.86 -4.78
C PRO A 257 19.24 -6.45 -5.72
N LEU A 258 17.95 -6.14 -5.48
CA LEU A 258 16.87 -6.58 -6.36
C LEU A 258 16.95 -5.91 -7.73
N LEU A 259 17.24 -4.61 -7.77
CA LEU A 259 17.35 -3.85 -9.01
C LEU A 259 18.49 -4.39 -9.88
N HIS A 260 19.68 -4.60 -9.31
CA HIS A 260 20.80 -5.21 -10.03
C HIS A 260 20.48 -6.63 -10.49
N TYR A 261 19.82 -7.43 -9.64
CA TYR A 261 19.38 -8.77 -10.01
C TYR A 261 18.46 -8.76 -11.25
N LEU A 262 17.49 -7.84 -11.33
CA LEU A 262 16.61 -7.71 -12.51
C LEU A 262 17.34 -7.19 -13.76
N ASP A 263 18.32 -6.30 -13.56
CA ASP A 263 19.11 -5.72 -14.64
C ASP A 263 20.09 -6.74 -15.24
N GLU A 264 20.71 -7.59 -14.42
CA GLU A 264 21.69 -8.62 -14.80
C GLU A 264 21.03 -9.87 -15.41
N ASN A 265 19.88 -10.29 -14.90
CA ASN A 265 19.22 -11.53 -15.33
C ASN A 265 18.23 -11.24 -16.47
N LYS A 266 18.74 -11.30 -17.71
CA LYS A 266 18.00 -10.93 -18.93
C LYS A 266 16.79 -11.84 -19.24
N GLU A 267 16.80 -13.06 -18.72
CA GLU A 267 15.76 -14.08 -18.86
C GLU A 267 14.52 -13.81 -18.00
N ILE A 268 14.61 -12.92 -17.01
CA ILE A 268 13.45 -12.51 -16.22
C ILE A 268 12.61 -11.55 -17.08
N ILE A 269 11.41 -12.01 -17.44
CA ILE A 269 10.46 -11.25 -18.23
C ILE A 269 9.29 -10.84 -17.33
N PRO A 270 8.91 -9.55 -17.28
CA PRO A 270 7.73 -9.12 -16.54
C PRO A 270 6.47 -9.81 -17.05
N MET A 271 5.60 -10.23 -16.14
CA MET A 271 4.33 -10.84 -16.51
C MET A 271 3.42 -9.81 -17.18
N GLU A 272 2.86 -10.18 -18.33
CA GLU A 272 1.91 -9.30 -19.00
C GLU A 272 0.60 -9.21 -18.20
N TYR A 273 0.04 -8.01 -18.08
CA TYR A 273 -1.30 -7.80 -17.55
C TYR A 273 -2.08 -6.83 -18.44
N PRO A 274 -3.39 -7.05 -18.70
CA PRO A 274 -4.16 -6.15 -19.54
C PRO A 274 -4.23 -4.75 -18.94
N TYR A 275 -4.13 -3.72 -19.78
CA TYR A 275 -4.39 -2.34 -19.36
C TYR A 275 -5.80 -2.27 -18.73
N GLY A 276 -5.90 -1.67 -17.56
CA GLY A 276 -7.14 -1.51 -16.80
C GLY A 276 -7.48 -2.71 -15.90
N SER A 277 -6.62 -3.73 -15.83
CA SER A 277 -6.77 -4.85 -14.89
C SER A 277 -6.25 -4.49 -13.48
N ARG A 278 -6.35 -5.43 -12.53
CA ARG A 278 -5.80 -5.25 -11.17
C ARG A 278 -4.29 -5.50 -11.08
N GLY A 279 -3.66 -5.92 -12.17
CA GLY A 279 -2.27 -6.37 -12.23
C GLY A 279 -2.16 -7.81 -12.77
N PRO A 280 -0.98 -8.44 -12.64
CA PRO A 280 -0.75 -9.83 -13.07
C PRO A 280 -1.74 -10.81 -12.43
N ALA A 281 -2.12 -11.87 -13.18
CA ALA A 281 -3.12 -12.85 -12.72
C ALA A 281 -2.73 -13.55 -11.41
N VAL A 282 -1.43 -13.75 -11.18
CA VAL A 282 -0.88 -14.39 -9.97
C VAL A 282 -0.88 -13.49 -8.73
N LEU A 283 -1.32 -12.23 -8.84
CA LEU A 283 -1.25 -11.25 -7.74
C LEU A 283 -2.05 -11.70 -6.52
N ASP A 284 -3.27 -12.20 -6.72
CA ASP A 284 -4.13 -12.59 -5.61
C ASP A 284 -3.52 -13.82 -4.88
N ASP A 285 -3.05 -14.83 -5.61
CA ASP A 285 -2.33 -15.99 -5.05
C ASP A 285 -1.03 -15.59 -4.33
N PHE A 286 -0.26 -14.67 -4.92
CA PHE A 286 0.95 -14.13 -4.32
C PHE A 286 0.63 -13.50 -2.97
N THR A 287 -0.34 -12.58 -2.90
CA THR A 287 -0.69 -11.94 -1.63
C THR A 287 -1.29 -12.91 -0.61
N ALA A 288 -2.07 -13.91 -1.06
CA ALA A 288 -2.62 -14.96 -0.20
C ALA A 288 -1.52 -15.82 0.43
N SER A 289 -0.44 -16.11 -0.31
CA SER A 289 0.72 -16.86 0.21
C SER A 289 1.44 -16.14 1.36
N TYR A 290 1.26 -14.82 1.49
CA TYR A 290 1.74 -14.00 2.61
C TYR A 290 0.65 -13.65 3.62
N GLY A 291 -0.41 -14.45 3.70
CA GLY A 291 -1.43 -14.35 4.74
C GLY A 291 -2.58 -13.41 4.44
N TYR A 292 -2.58 -12.68 3.31
CA TYR A 292 -3.72 -11.84 2.98
C TYR A 292 -4.96 -12.68 2.65
N LYS A 293 -6.01 -12.54 3.47
CA LYS A 293 -7.31 -13.15 3.19
C LYS A 293 -8.21 -12.12 2.50
N PHE A 294 -8.44 -12.27 1.20
CA PHE A 294 -9.39 -11.42 0.48
C PHE A 294 -10.82 -11.81 0.85
N SER A 295 -11.59 -10.84 1.35
CA SER A 295 -12.92 -11.08 1.94
C SER A 295 -14.09 -10.72 1.01
N ASP A 296 -13.97 -10.91 -0.31
CA ASP A 296 -15.06 -10.59 -1.26
C ASP A 296 -16.29 -11.49 -1.07
N ALA A 297 -16.07 -12.72 -0.57
CA ALA A 297 -17.13 -13.68 -0.30
C ALA A 297 -18.16 -13.19 0.75
N ALA A 298 -17.87 -12.12 1.50
CA ALA A 298 -18.80 -11.52 2.46
C ALA A 298 -19.76 -10.48 1.82
N GLY A 299 -19.64 -10.19 0.52
CA GLY A 299 -20.48 -9.19 -0.16
C GLY A 299 -20.24 -7.76 0.31
N TYR A 300 -19.08 -7.49 0.92
CA TYR A 300 -18.74 -6.16 1.42
C TYR A 300 -18.49 -5.20 0.25
N GLN A 301 -19.34 -4.18 0.14
CA GLN A 301 -19.16 -3.07 -0.78
C GLN A 301 -19.03 -1.77 0.01
N TRP A 302 -18.03 -0.96 -0.33
CA TRP A 302 -17.82 0.36 0.25
C TRP A 302 -18.09 1.42 -0.83
N PRO A 303 -18.79 2.53 -0.53
CA PRO A 303 -19.22 2.99 0.81
C PRO A 303 -20.60 2.48 1.26
N THR A 304 -21.26 1.63 0.48
CA THR A 304 -22.61 1.13 0.79
C THR A 304 -22.64 -0.39 0.81
N THR A 305 -22.95 -0.96 1.98
CA THR A 305 -23.23 -2.40 2.09
C THR A 305 -24.71 -2.66 1.78
N THR A 306 -25.01 -3.20 0.60
CA THR A 306 -26.33 -3.76 0.30
C THR A 306 -26.43 -5.17 0.87
N ALA A 307 -27.11 -5.32 2.00
CA ALA A 307 -27.51 -6.63 2.48
C ALA A 307 -28.83 -7.02 1.80
N THR A 308 -28.80 -7.91 0.81
CA THR A 308 -30.02 -8.59 0.38
C THR A 308 -30.36 -9.62 1.46
N PRO A 309 -31.49 -9.52 2.18
CA PRO A 309 -31.90 -10.59 3.07
C PRO A 309 -32.09 -11.84 2.22
N ASN A 310 -31.45 -12.96 2.57
CA ASN A 310 -31.85 -14.24 1.99
C ASN A 310 -33.35 -14.38 2.23
N LYS A 311 -34.13 -14.47 1.14
CA LYS A 311 -35.56 -14.75 1.22
C LYS A 311 -35.70 -16.08 1.94
N PHE A 312 -36.39 -16.05 3.09
CA PHE A 312 -36.83 -17.24 3.81
C PHE A 312 -37.74 -18.08 2.91
#